data_AF-A0A2V7W0U5-F1
#
_entry.id   AF-A0A2V7W0U5-F1
#
_cell.length_a   1.000
_cell.length_b   1.000
_cell.length_c   1.000
_cell.angle_alpha   90.00
_cell.angle_beta   90.00
_cell.angle_gamma   90.00
#
_symmetry.space_group_name_H-M   'P 1'
#
loop_
_entity.id
_entity.type
_entity.pdbx_description
1 polymer ?
#
loop_
_entity_poly.entity_id
_entity_poly.type
_entity_poly.pdbx_seq_one_letter_code
_entity_poly.pdbx_strand_id
1 'polypeptide(L)'
;MQLLGVTSGFGSSIAIDSHGTIYYTTTDGNLLRFDGGQSSLIAQVTTVAGGDSGLLGLALRDDSTAVVHYTTPNQIADVLSTIDLTTGKETILQSFVADKDFPARGSSPEHHGGNPTVAADGSIFFGIGDYGGFEIASLPDWNGGKIFRVFPDGSVEQFARGFRNPFDMFWDAPNQRLITTDNGPAVDDEIDIVHEHDFCGWPFTVGNQPPIEGAVGPIYTFPVITAPTGMAALSGRNGMLRSGYVIAAYVTKALYYVRDIDARPFPDPITLIEGETGAIIDVAEGPKGDLLFITGKAVYKLIVPLRGDCNGDGKIDAADWDALNRELADGDPHSTFVAQDGMFPGTWGCDVNGDGVIDGRDLAALRSLLGWRARAVRKYP
;
A
#
# COMPACT_ATOMS: atom_id res chain seq x y z
N MET A 1 0.96 -8.40 -14.67
CA MET A 1 1.99 -7.39 -14.32
C MET A 1 3.05 -7.27 -15.42
N GLN A 2 3.82 -6.17 -15.46
CA GLN A 2 4.92 -5.93 -16.40
C GLN A 2 6.17 -5.45 -15.65
N LEU A 3 7.33 -6.06 -15.91
CA LEU A 3 8.62 -5.58 -15.39
C LEU A 3 9.05 -4.30 -16.11
N LEU A 4 9.38 -3.24 -15.37
CA LEU A 4 9.92 -2.00 -15.93
C LEU A 4 11.45 -1.94 -15.85
N GLY A 5 12.05 -2.58 -14.85
CA GLY A 5 13.51 -2.70 -14.71
C GLY A 5 13.94 -3.07 -13.29
N VAL A 6 15.25 -3.21 -13.09
CA VAL A 6 15.85 -3.60 -11.81
C VAL A 6 16.18 -2.38 -10.96
N THR A 7 16.13 -2.52 -9.64
CA THR A 7 16.56 -1.49 -8.67
C THR A 7 18.08 -1.51 -8.49
N SER A 8 18.67 -0.37 -8.15
CA SER A 8 20.09 -0.21 -7.81
C SER A 8 20.34 -0.36 -6.31
N GLY A 9 19.88 -1.46 -5.73
CA GLY A 9 19.87 -1.71 -4.28
C GLY A 9 18.56 -2.36 -3.84
N PHE A 10 18.41 -2.60 -2.54
CA PHE A 10 17.15 -3.12 -2.01
C PHE A 10 16.12 -1.99 -1.98
N GLY A 11 15.16 -2.00 -2.90
CA GLY A 11 14.09 -0.99 -2.97
C GLY A 11 13.23 -0.99 -1.70
N SER A 12 13.05 0.18 -1.09
CA SER A 12 12.32 0.36 0.18
C SER A 12 11.01 1.13 0.07
N SER A 13 10.88 2.03 -0.91
CA SER A 13 9.62 2.74 -1.18
C SER A 13 9.60 3.26 -2.63
N ILE A 14 8.41 3.54 -3.16
CA ILE A 14 8.21 4.11 -4.50
C ILE A 14 7.20 5.28 -4.46
N ALA A 15 7.48 6.35 -5.20
CA ALA A 15 6.56 7.46 -5.40
C ALA A 15 6.59 7.97 -6.85
N ILE A 16 5.50 8.57 -7.31
CA ILE A 16 5.35 9.05 -8.68
C ILE A 16 4.85 10.49 -8.66
N ASP A 17 5.52 11.38 -9.38
CA ASP A 17 5.16 12.80 -9.46
C ASP A 17 3.99 13.06 -10.42
N SER A 18 3.56 14.33 -10.51
CA SER A 18 2.44 14.72 -11.38
C SER A 18 2.73 14.57 -12.89
N HIS A 19 4.00 14.44 -13.26
CA HIS A 19 4.49 14.25 -14.63
C HIS A 19 4.67 12.77 -14.98
N GLY A 20 4.57 11.86 -14.01
CA GLY A 20 4.80 10.42 -14.18
C GLY A 20 6.26 10.01 -14.01
N THR A 21 7.10 10.89 -13.45
CA THR A 21 8.47 10.55 -13.05
C THR A 21 8.42 9.61 -11.85
N ILE A 22 9.15 8.51 -11.93
CA ILE A 22 9.22 7.51 -10.86
C ILE A 22 10.42 7.82 -9.99
N TYR A 23 10.20 7.87 -8.68
CA TYR A 23 11.22 7.94 -7.65
C TYR A 23 11.13 6.72 -6.76
N TYR A 24 12.26 6.24 -6.28
CA TYR A 24 12.29 5.17 -5.29
C TYR A 24 13.49 5.32 -4.37
N THR A 25 13.38 4.75 -3.19
CA THR A 25 14.46 4.69 -2.20
C THR A 25 15.05 3.29 -2.12
N THR A 26 16.29 3.20 -1.66
CA THR A 26 16.91 1.94 -1.27
C THR A 26 17.37 1.99 0.19
N THR A 27 17.32 0.85 0.87
CA THR A 27 17.62 0.78 2.32
C THR A 27 19.03 1.24 2.69
N ASP A 28 19.98 1.22 1.76
CA ASP A 28 21.35 1.71 1.93
C ASP A 28 21.49 3.24 1.80
N GLY A 29 20.37 3.98 1.71
CA GLY A 29 20.34 5.43 1.87
C GLY A 29 20.15 6.23 0.60
N ASN A 30 19.89 5.60 -0.55
CA ASN A 30 19.79 6.32 -1.81
C ASN A 30 18.34 6.70 -2.14
N LEU A 31 18.12 7.94 -2.58
CA LEU A 31 16.94 8.37 -3.31
C LEU A 31 17.29 8.43 -4.79
N LEU A 32 16.55 7.70 -5.63
CA LEU A 32 16.83 7.57 -7.05
C LEU A 32 15.63 7.98 -7.90
N ARG A 33 15.91 8.55 -9.08
CA ARG A 33 14.96 8.68 -10.18
C ARG A 33 15.08 7.47 -11.09
N PHE A 34 13.94 6.92 -11.51
CA PHE A 34 13.86 5.76 -12.40
C PHE A 34 13.22 6.15 -13.73
N ASP A 35 13.93 5.92 -14.84
CA ASP A 35 13.45 6.21 -16.19
C ASP A 35 14.00 5.17 -17.18
N GLY A 36 13.13 4.64 -18.05
CA GLY A 36 13.52 3.68 -19.10
C GLY A 36 14.28 2.44 -18.60
N GLY A 37 14.02 1.98 -17.37
CA GLY A 37 14.74 0.87 -16.76
C GLY A 37 16.10 1.23 -16.17
N GLN A 38 16.45 2.52 -16.10
CA GLN A 38 17.70 3.03 -15.56
C GLN A 38 17.45 3.83 -14.28
N SER A 39 18.39 3.76 -13.35
CA SER A 39 18.33 4.49 -12.08
C SER A 39 19.40 5.58 -12.01
N SER A 40 18.99 6.79 -11.66
CA SER A 40 19.87 7.95 -11.46
C SER A 40 19.81 8.40 -10.00
N LEU A 41 20.96 8.47 -9.33
CA LEU A 41 21.03 8.95 -7.95
C LEU A 41 20.65 10.44 -7.89
N ILE A 42 19.75 10.80 -6.97
CA ILE A 42 19.35 12.18 -6.68
C ILE A 42 20.01 12.66 -5.39
N ALA A 43 19.91 11.86 -4.34
CA ALA A 43 20.45 12.18 -3.03
C ALA A 43 20.82 10.90 -2.27
N GLN A 44 21.66 11.06 -1.25
CA GLN A 44 21.99 9.99 -0.32
C GLN A 44 21.93 10.52 1.11
N VAL A 45 21.20 9.83 1.98
CA VAL A 45 21.18 10.09 3.43
C VAL A 45 22.19 9.17 4.13
N THR A 46 22.70 9.60 5.28
CA THR A 46 23.63 8.78 6.06
C THR A 46 22.86 7.79 6.92
N THR A 47 22.86 6.52 6.52
CA THR A 47 22.16 5.43 7.22
C THR A 47 22.94 4.11 7.09
N VAL A 48 22.50 3.07 7.81
CA VAL A 48 23.02 1.70 7.71
C VAL A 48 21.85 0.74 7.66
N ALA A 49 21.73 0.01 6.55
CA ALA A 49 20.71 -1.00 6.38
C ALA A 49 20.95 -2.21 7.31
N GLY A 50 19.89 -2.71 7.93
CA GLY A 50 19.90 -3.94 8.74
C GLY A 50 18.55 -4.15 9.40
N GLY A 51 18.04 -5.39 9.42
CA GLY A 51 16.64 -5.64 9.80
C GLY A 51 15.70 -4.75 8.97
N ASP A 52 14.74 -4.13 9.65
CA ASP A 52 13.84 -3.09 9.13
C ASP A 52 14.44 -1.66 9.14
N SER A 53 15.75 -1.50 9.37
CA SER A 53 16.43 -0.20 9.40
C SER A 53 17.07 0.18 8.06
N GLY A 54 17.28 1.48 7.86
CA GLY A 54 17.85 2.05 6.65
C GLY A 54 17.15 3.34 6.24
N LEU A 55 17.19 3.65 4.94
CA LEU A 55 16.24 4.58 4.33
C LEU A 55 14.98 3.82 3.93
N LEU A 56 13.88 4.12 4.62
CA LEU A 56 12.65 3.35 4.59
C LEU A 56 11.66 4.01 3.63
N GLY A 57 11.00 5.06 4.11
CA GLY A 57 9.86 5.64 3.44
C GLY A 57 10.17 6.79 2.50
N LEU A 58 9.30 6.97 1.51
CA LEU A 58 9.30 8.11 0.58
C LEU A 58 7.86 8.57 0.32
N ALA A 59 7.65 9.89 0.41
CA ALA A 59 6.49 10.55 -0.15
C ALA A 59 6.90 11.80 -0.92
N LEU A 60 6.05 12.27 -1.82
CA LEU A 60 6.24 13.55 -2.50
C LEU A 60 5.34 14.59 -1.87
N ARG A 61 5.92 15.73 -1.47
CA ARG A 61 5.17 16.93 -1.10
C ARG A 61 4.69 17.68 -2.33
N ASP A 62 5.53 17.72 -3.36
CA ASP A 62 5.29 18.30 -4.68
C ASP A 62 6.28 17.69 -5.69
N ASP A 63 6.25 18.15 -6.95
CA ASP A 63 7.11 17.64 -8.03
C ASP A 63 8.62 17.97 -7.85
N SER A 64 8.98 18.74 -6.81
CA SER A 64 10.35 19.17 -6.53
C SER A 64 10.86 18.76 -5.14
N THR A 65 9.98 18.28 -4.26
CA THR A 65 10.30 18.01 -2.86
C THR A 65 9.83 16.62 -2.44
N ALA A 66 10.77 15.76 -2.10
CA ALA A 66 10.51 14.50 -1.42
C ALA A 66 10.53 14.69 0.10
N VAL A 67 9.74 13.89 0.80
CA VAL A 67 9.80 13.66 2.25
C VAL A 67 10.27 12.21 2.44
N VAL A 68 11.29 12.02 3.27
CA VAL A 68 11.87 10.70 3.51
C VAL A 68 11.94 10.40 5.00
N HIS A 69 11.80 9.11 5.31
CA HIS A 69 11.95 8.57 6.65
C HIS A 69 13.09 7.55 6.68
N TYR A 70 14.06 7.73 7.59
CA TYR A 70 15.20 6.83 7.71
C TYR A 70 15.74 6.73 9.14
N THR A 71 16.45 5.64 9.42
CA THR A 71 17.17 5.43 10.67
C THR A 71 18.59 5.98 10.58
N THR A 72 19.10 6.59 11.63
CA THR A 72 20.54 6.95 11.73
C THR A 72 21.42 5.69 11.93
N PRO A 73 22.75 5.76 11.67
CA PRO A 73 23.65 4.66 11.97
C PRO A 73 23.58 4.21 13.43
N ASN A 74 23.55 2.89 13.65
CA ASN A 74 23.32 2.25 14.95
C ASN A 74 21.92 2.51 15.56
N GLN A 75 20.95 2.92 14.73
CA GLN A 75 19.54 3.06 15.13
C GLN A 75 19.36 3.98 16.34
N ILE A 76 20.12 5.08 16.40
CA ILE A 76 20.04 6.03 17.53
C ILE A 76 18.76 6.87 17.44
N ALA A 77 18.24 7.07 16.23
CA ALA A 77 17.06 7.86 15.97
C ALA A 77 16.46 7.53 14.60
N ASP A 78 15.13 7.69 14.52
CA ASP A 78 14.37 7.83 13.28
C ASP A 78 14.34 9.31 12.87
N VAL A 79 14.50 9.57 11.59
CA VAL A 79 14.65 10.92 11.04
C VAL A 79 13.66 11.13 9.91
N LEU A 80 12.93 12.23 10.00
CA LEU A 80 12.08 12.74 8.93
C LEU A 80 12.79 13.93 8.29
N SER A 81 13.03 13.86 6.99
CA SER A 81 13.73 14.90 6.21
C SER A 81 12.98 15.24 4.94
N THR A 82 13.21 16.45 4.41
CA THR A 82 12.88 16.79 3.02
C THR A 82 14.12 16.75 2.15
N ILE A 83 13.97 16.33 0.90
CA ILE A 83 15.02 16.36 -0.12
C ILE A 83 14.51 17.14 -1.34
N ASP A 84 15.26 18.17 -1.73
CA ASP A 84 15.06 18.86 -3.00
C ASP A 84 15.50 17.95 -4.15
N LEU A 85 14.57 17.57 -5.01
CA LEU A 85 14.76 16.59 -6.09
C LEU A 85 15.64 17.11 -7.23
N THR A 86 15.93 18.41 -7.28
CA THR A 86 16.78 19.03 -8.31
C THR A 86 18.23 19.14 -7.84
N THR A 87 18.44 19.52 -6.58
CA THR A 87 19.76 19.81 -6.01
C THR A 87 20.30 18.66 -5.16
N GLY A 88 19.45 17.72 -4.75
CA GLY A 88 19.77 16.64 -3.82
C GLY A 88 19.96 17.14 -2.38
N LYS A 89 19.61 18.40 -2.08
CA LYS A 89 19.81 18.99 -0.76
C LYS A 89 18.81 18.42 0.25
N GLU A 90 19.33 17.80 1.30
CA GLU A 90 18.55 17.38 2.46
C GLU A 90 18.30 18.55 3.43
N THR A 91 17.12 18.58 4.05
CA THR A 91 16.80 19.38 5.24
C THR A 91 16.07 18.50 6.25
N ILE A 92 16.68 18.30 7.42
CA ILE A 92 16.06 17.55 8.51
C ILE A 92 14.88 18.33 9.07
N LEU A 93 13.71 17.70 9.13
CA LEU A 93 12.52 18.26 9.75
C LEU A 93 12.49 17.91 11.24
N GLN A 94 12.71 16.64 11.57
CA GLN A 94 12.66 16.15 12.94
C GLN A 94 13.50 14.89 13.12
N SER A 95 14.04 14.71 14.33
CA SER A 95 14.74 13.50 14.75
C SER A 95 14.13 12.96 16.05
N PHE A 96 13.74 11.69 16.03
CA PHE A 96 13.09 10.98 17.13
C PHE A 96 14.09 10.00 17.72
N VAL A 97 14.62 10.32 18.91
CA VAL A 97 15.59 9.47 19.59
C VAL A 97 14.95 8.12 19.92
N ALA A 98 15.57 7.03 19.46
CA ALA A 98 15.21 5.66 19.79
C ALA A 98 15.74 5.30 21.18
N ASP A 99 15.02 4.42 21.88
CA ASP A 99 15.28 4.02 23.29
C ASP A 99 15.71 5.20 24.19
N LYS A 100 14.99 6.32 24.12
CA LYS A 100 15.44 7.63 24.64
C LYS A 100 15.78 7.65 26.13
N ASP A 101 15.19 6.76 26.93
CA ASP A 101 15.41 6.72 28.38
C ASP A 101 16.50 5.70 28.77
N PHE A 102 16.91 4.80 27.85
CA PHE A 102 18.00 3.84 28.04
C PHE A 102 18.98 3.78 26.85
N PRO A 103 19.54 4.90 26.38
CA PRO A 103 20.35 4.96 25.15
C PRO A 103 21.57 4.03 25.15
N ALA A 104 22.05 3.60 26.33
CA ALA A 104 23.16 2.65 26.46
C ALA A 104 22.82 1.22 26.02
N ARG A 105 21.54 0.85 25.90
CA ARG A 105 21.11 -0.47 25.42
C ARG A 105 21.15 -0.59 23.90
N GLY A 106 21.07 0.55 23.20
CA GLY A 106 20.85 0.59 21.75
C GLY A 106 19.41 0.23 21.39
N SER A 107 19.02 0.55 20.16
CA SER A 107 17.73 0.15 19.61
C SER A 107 17.87 -1.13 18.79
N SER A 108 16.80 -1.93 18.74
CA SER A 108 16.65 -2.99 17.75
C SER A 108 16.74 -2.40 16.34
N PRO A 109 17.27 -3.14 15.34
CA PRO A 109 17.12 -2.78 13.93
C PRO A 109 15.71 -3.05 13.37
N GLU A 110 14.85 -3.72 14.14
CA GLU A 110 13.49 -4.07 13.75
C GLU A 110 12.48 -3.04 14.28
N HIS A 111 11.34 -2.93 13.58
CA HIS A 111 10.18 -2.13 13.96
C HIS A 111 10.42 -0.61 13.96
N HIS A 112 10.84 -0.08 12.81
CA HIS A 112 11.02 1.35 12.60
C HIS A 112 9.85 2.01 11.85
N GLY A 113 8.84 1.26 11.40
CA GLY A 113 7.80 1.77 10.50
C GLY A 113 8.30 1.89 9.06
N GLY A 114 7.73 2.82 8.29
CA GLY A 114 8.06 2.94 6.86
C GLY A 114 7.69 4.29 6.24
N ASN A 115 6.67 4.30 5.40
CA ASN A 115 6.29 5.41 4.57
C ASN A 115 5.64 6.56 5.34
N PRO A 116 6.09 7.82 5.10
CA PRO A 116 5.31 8.99 5.46
C PRO A 116 4.15 9.19 4.47
N THR A 117 3.12 9.93 4.87
CA THR A 117 2.10 10.47 3.97
C THR A 117 1.99 11.98 4.13
N VAL A 118 1.75 12.69 3.03
CA VAL A 118 1.67 14.15 3.02
C VAL A 118 0.22 14.59 2.79
N ALA A 119 -0.35 15.30 3.75
CA ALA A 119 -1.66 15.90 3.64
C ALA A 119 -1.63 17.19 2.79
N ALA A 120 -2.79 17.57 2.26
CA ALA A 120 -2.92 18.75 1.39
C ALA A 120 -2.59 20.09 2.09
N ASP A 121 -2.68 20.14 3.43
CA ASP A 121 -2.26 21.28 4.25
C ASP A 121 -0.73 21.33 4.48
N GLY A 122 0.01 20.34 3.98
CA GLY A 122 1.44 20.20 4.14
C GLY A 122 1.85 19.46 5.42
N SER A 123 0.90 19.03 6.26
CA SER A 123 1.21 18.13 7.36
C SER A 123 1.74 16.79 6.85
N ILE A 124 2.70 16.23 7.58
CA ILE A 124 3.25 14.92 7.30
C ILE A 124 2.85 13.99 8.44
N PHE A 125 2.30 12.82 8.11
CA PHE A 125 2.11 11.75 9.07
C PHE A 125 3.11 10.64 8.80
N PHE A 126 3.66 10.03 9.84
CA PHE A 126 4.51 8.86 9.70
C PHE A 126 4.50 8.03 10.99
N GLY A 127 4.77 6.74 10.84
CA GLY A 127 4.74 5.75 11.92
C GLY A 127 6.15 5.37 12.37
N ILE A 128 6.28 5.10 13.67
CA ILE A 128 7.46 4.49 14.28
C ILE A 128 6.99 3.25 15.05
N GLY A 129 7.58 2.09 14.75
CA GLY A 129 7.33 0.87 15.49
C GLY A 129 7.88 0.89 16.92
N ASP A 130 7.62 -0.18 17.67
CA ASP A 130 7.96 -0.25 19.10
C ASP A 130 9.40 -0.66 19.38
N TYR A 131 10.25 -0.82 18.35
CA TYR A 131 11.63 -1.30 18.45
C TYR A 131 11.78 -2.67 19.15
N GLY A 132 10.72 -3.46 19.25
CA GLY A 132 10.65 -4.68 20.07
C GLY A 132 10.52 -4.42 21.58
N GLY A 133 10.18 -3.18 21.97
CA GLY A 133 10.05 -2.70 23.34
C GLY A 133 8.65 -2.85 23.94
N PHE A 134 7.69 -3.46 23.22
CA PHE A 134 6.35 -3.81 23.68
C PHE A 134 5.63 -2.68 24.44
N GLU A 135 5.78 -2.64 25.77
CA GLU A 135 5.08 -1.70 26.64
C GLU A 135 5.31 -0.22 26.25
N ILE A 136 6.44 0.11 25.63
CA ILE A 136 6.73 1.48 25.18
C ILE A 136 5.70 2.01 24.18
N ALA A 137 5.06 1.12 23.40
CA ALA A 137 4.00 1.50 22.47
C ALA A 137 2.82 2.15 23.19
N SER A 138 2.52 1.68 24.41
CA SER A 138 1.48 2.26 25.26
C SER A 138 1.93 3.49 26.04
N LEU A 139 3.23 3.70 26.27
CA LEU A 139 3.69 4.83 27.09
C LEU A 139 3.73 6.13 26.25
N PRO A 140 3.05 7.21 26.69
CA PRO A 140 2.92 8.43 25.90
C PRO A 140 4.21 9.23 25.79
N ASP A 141 5.14 9.06 26.74
CA ASP A 141 6.39 9.80 26.71
C ASP A 141 7.38 9.19 25.70
N TRP A 142 7.14 8.00 25.15
CA TRP A 142 8.07 7.28 24.27
C TRP A 142 7.79 7.52 22.79
N ASN A 143 8.84 7.47 21.96
CA ASN A 143 8.71 7.62 20.51
C ASN A 143 8.27 6.34 19.78
N GLY A 144 8.54 5.16 20.35
CA GLY A 144 8.20 3.89 19.72
C GLY A 144 6.72 3.52 19.86
N GLY A 145 6.18 2.87 18.84
CA GLY A 145 4.80 2.39 18.75
C GLY A 145 3.79 3.51 18.62
N LYS A 146 4.11 4.51 17.78
CA LYS A 146 3.37 5.77 17.62
C LYS A 146 3.18 6.11 16.14
N ILE A 147 2.16 6.92 15.88
CA ILE A 147 2.06 7.72 14.67
C ILE A 147 2.18 9.20 15.06
N PHE A 148 3.01 9.94 14.35
CA PHE A 148 3.22 11.37 14.56
C PHE A 148 2.64 12.19 13.41
N ARG A 149 2.20 13.40 13.72
CA ARG A 149 1.91 14.46 12.75
C ARG A 149 2.95 15.57 12.91
N VAL A 150 3.64 15.90 11.82
CA VAL A 150 4.55 17.05 11.73
C VAL A 150 3.88 18.13 10.90
N PHE A 151 3.66 19.29 11.51
CA PHE A 151 3.02 20.44 10.86
C PHE A 151 4.00 21.20 9.96
N PRO A 152 3.50 22.00 8.99
CA PRO A 152 4.35 22.83 8.12
C PRO A 152 5.28 23.80 8.87
N ASP A 153 4.90 24.21 10.09
CA ASP A 153 5.71 25.10 10.94
C ASP A 153 6.78 24.35 11.75
N GLY A 154 6.85 23.02 11.63
CA GLY A 154 7.79 22.16 12.33
C GLY A 154 7.34 21.71 13.71
N SER A 155 6.15 22.13 14.18
CA SER A 155 5.57 21.56 15.40
C SER A 155 5.21 20.07 15.19
N VAL A 156 5.33 19.29 16.26
CA VAL A 156 5.13 17.84 16.23
C VAL A 156 4.07 17.46 17.24
N GLU A 157 3.18 16.58 16.83
CA GLU A 157 2.11 16.03 17.64
C GLU A 157 2.15 14.50 17.56
N GLN A 158 1.99 13.84 18.71
CA GLN A 158 1.72 12.40 18.73
C GLN A 158 0.25 12.19 18.36
N PHE A 159 0.00 11.81 17.10
CA PHE A 159 -1.33 11.64 16.57
C PHE A 159 -2.03 10.43 17.19
N ALA A 160 -1.35 9.28 17.29
CA ALA A 160 -1.90 8.08 17.91
C ALA A 160 -0.80 7.20 18.51
N ARG A 161 -1.18 6.24 19.37
CA ARG A 161 -0.24 5.33 20.04
C ARG A 161 -0.76 3.90 20.13
N GLY A 162 0.10 2.97 20.53
CA GLY A 162 -0.26 1.58 20.75
C GLY A 162 -0.20 0.75 19.48
N PHE A 163 0.84 0.99 18.66
CA PHE A 163 1.15 0.19 17.47
C PHE A 163 2.40 -0.65 17.70
N ARG A 164 2.53 -1.77 16.98
CA ARG A 164 3.72 -2.62 17.00
C ARG A 164 4.75 -2.15 15.96
N ASN A 165 4.35 -2.05 14.70
CA ASN A 165 5.16 -1.61 13.57
C ASN A 165 4.28 -1.06 12.42
N PRO A 166 3.73 0.17 12.56
CA PRO A 166 2.88 0.78 11.55
C PRO A 166 3.74 1.22 10.35
N PHE A 167 3.59 0.53 9.21
CA PHE A 167 4.53 0.64 8.10
C PHE A 167 4.14 1.68 7.05
N ASP A 168 2.85 1.77 6.71
CA ASP A 168 2.34 2.76 5.74
C ASP A 168 0.94 3.23 6.14
N MET A 169 0.54 4.39 5.63
CA MET A 169 -0.71 5.05 5.94
C MET A 169 -1.18 6.02 4.87
N PHE A 170 -2.47 6.31 4.89
CA PHE A 170 -3.09 7.32 4.06
C PHE A 170 -3.98 8.25 4.88
N TRP A 171 -3.87 9.56 4.63
CA TRP A 171 -4.72 10.57 5.25
C TRP A 171 -6.06 10.73 4.52
N ASP A 172 -7.13 10.24 5.13
CA ASP A 172 -8.51 10.41 4.68
C ASP A 172 -9.04 11.77 5.17
N ALA A 173 -8.66 12.83 4.44
CA ALA A 173 -9.00 14.21 4.80
C ALA A 173 -10.51 14.47 4.94
N PRO A 174 -11.42 13.94 4.08
CA PRO A 174 -12.86 14.11 4.28
C PRO A 174 -13.37 13.64 5.64
N ASN A 175 -12.80 12.56 6.19
CA ASN A 175 -13.22 11.97 7.46
C ASN A 175 -12.29 12.31 8.64
N GLN A 176 -11.20 13.04 8.40
CA GLN A 176 -10.21 13.44 9.42
C GLN A 176 -9.63 12.25 10.19
N ARG A 177 -9.21 11.22 9.46
CA ARG A 177 -8.66 9.98 10.02
C ARG A 177 -7.54 9.41 9.16
N LEU A 178 -6.70 8.57 9.73
CA LEU A 178 -5.72 7.76 9.02
C LEU A 178 -6.29 6.38 8.76
N ILE A 179 -5.98 5.85 7.58
CA ILE A 179 -6.02 4.42 7.29
C ILE A 179 -4.58 3.95 7.34
N THR A 180 -4.26 2.93 8.14
CA THR A 180 -2.89 2.44 8.29
C THR A 180 -2.88 0.93 8.42
N THR A 181 -1.74 0.32 8.16
CA THR A 181 -1.50 -1.09 8.44
C THR A 181 -0.45 -1.25 9.52
N ASP A 182 -0.70 -2.15 10.46
CA ASP A 182 0.26 -2.52 11.50
C ASP A 182 0.70 -3.98 11.33
N ASN A 183 2.00 -4.25 11.50
CA ASN A 183 2.49 -5.63 11.48
C ASN A 183 2.34 -6.23 12.87
N GLY A 184 1.53 -7.28 12.97
CA GLY A 184 1.35 -8.08 14.18
C GLY A 184 2.58 -8.90 14.52
N PRO A 185 2.56 -9.66 15.62
CA PRO A 185 3.68 -10.50 16.05
C PRO A 185 3.94 -11.67 15.07
N ALA A 186 3.48 -12.87 15.40
CA ALA A 186 3.65 -14.06 14.56
C ALA A 186 2.44 -14.34 13.66
N VAL A 187 1.35 -13.61 13.87
CA VAL A 187 0.07 -13.55 13.15
C VAL A 187 -0.56 -12.20 13.56
N ASP A 188 -1.78 -11.93 13.11
CA ASP A 188 -2.56 -10.74 13.51
C ASP A 188 -2.00 -9.43 12.95
N ASP A 189 -1.57 -9.40 11.68
CA ASP A 189 -1.37 -8.12 10.98
C ASP A 189 -2.73 -7.41 10.80
N GLU A 190 -2.72 -6.08 10.78
CA GLU A 190 -3.92 -5.28 10.93
C GLU A 190 -4.11 -4.24 9.82
N ILE A 191 -5.37 -3.88 9.59
CA ILE A 191 -5.77 -2.62 8.96
C ILE A 191 -6.56 -1.83 10.00
N ASP A 192 -6.18 -0.58 10.20
CA ASP A 192 -6.72 0.29 11.24
C ASP A 192 -7.32 1.57 10.66
N ILE A 193 -8.38 2.04 11.32
CA ILE A 193 -8.89 3.41 11.17
C ILE A 193 -8.56 4.17 12.44
N VAL A 194 -7.72 5.19 12.31
CA VAL A 194 -7.09 5.87 13.44
C VAL A 194 -7.45 7.36 13.43
N HIS A 195 -7.92 7.85 14.56
CA HIS A 195 -8.17 9.27 14.82
C HIS A 195 -7.14 9.85 15.78
N GLU A 196 -7.18 11.17 15.91
CA GLU A 196 -6.35 11.90 16.85
C GLU A 196 -6.56 11.40 18.28
N HIS A 197 -5.44 11.11 18.94
CA HIS A 197 -5.30 10.57 20.30
C HIS A 197 -5.78 9.13 20.51
N ASP A 198 -6.09 8.38 19.44
CA ASP A 198 -6.45 6.98 19.57
C ASP A 198 -5.32 6.16 20.20
N PHE A 199 -5.73 5.14 20.96
CA PHE A 199 -4.87 4.09 21.48
C PHE A 199 -5.25 2.77 20.81
N CYS A 200 -4.36 2.20 19.99
CA CYS A 200 -4.63 1.00 19.18
C CYS A 200 -4.35 -0.33 19.92
N GLY A 201 -4.09 -0.26 21.23
CA GLY A 201 -4.14 -1.43 22.11
C GLY A 201 -2.85 -2.21 22.29
N TRP A 202 -1.88 -2.18 21.36
CA TRP A 202 -0.61 -2.89 21.52
C TRP A 202 0.18 -2.37 22.74
N PRO A 203 0.79 -3.27 23.56
CA PRO A 203 0.87 -4.72 23.41
C PRO A 203 -0.19 -5.51 24.19
N PHE A 204 -1.22 -4.84 24.72
CA PHE A 204 -2.19 -5.44 25.63
C PHE A 204 -3.35 -6.15 24.91
N THR A 205 -3.62 -5.76 23.67
CA THR A 205 -4.51 -6.47 22.73
C THR A 205 -3.94 -6.35 21.32
N VAL A 206 -4.21 -7.34 20.48
CA VAL A 206 -3.85 -7.39 19.05
C VAL A 206 -4.81 -8.31 18.30
N GLY A 207 -5.11 -7.98 17.06
CA GLY A 207 -6.01 -8.70 16.19
C GLY A 207 -7.39 -8.90 16.80
N ASN A 208 -7.80 -10.17 16.86
CA ASN A 208 -9.10 -10.59 17.40
C ASN A 208 -9.08 -10.89 18.91
N GLN A 209 -8.03 -10.49 19.64
CA GLN A 209 -7.99 -10.63 21.09
C GLN A 209 -9.07 -9.78 21.76
N PRO A 210 -9.47 -10.13 23.02
CA PRO A 210 -10.51 -9.39 23.72
C PRO A 210 -10.17 -7.89 23.81
N PRO A 211 -11.13 -6.99 23.49
CA PRO A 211 -10.88 -5.57 23.53
C PRO A 211 -10.59 -5.12 24.97
N ILE A 212 -9.70 -4.15 25.10
CA ILE A 212 -9.41 -3.48 26.37
C ILE A 212 -10.10 -2.11 26.40
N GLU A 213 -10.46 -1.66 27.60
CA GLU A 213 -11.12 -0.37 27.79
C GLU A 213 -10.25 0.78 27.27
N GLY A 214 -10.83 1.64 26.44
CA GLY A 214 -10.16 2.81 25.88
C GLY A 214 -9.24 2.52 24.69
N ALA A 215 -9.13 1.27 24.23
CA ALA A 215 -8.46 0.96 22.97
C ALA A 215 -9.44 0.91 21.79
N VAL A 216 -8.94 1.33 20.63
CA VAL A 216 -9.59 1.16 19.33
C VAL A 216 -8.96 -0.06 18.67
N GLY A 217 -9.77 -1.07 18.34
CA GLY A 217 -9.29 -2.26 17.65
C GLY A 217 -9.24 -2.09 16.13
N PRO A 218 -8.57 -3.00 15.42
CA PRO A 218 -8.47 -2.95 13.97
C PRO A 218 -9.83 -3.16 13.30
N ILE A 219 -9.97 -2.66 12.09
CA ILE A 219 -11.15 -2.94 11.25
C ILE A 219 -11.03 -4.29 10.52
N TYR A 220 -9.80 -4.80 10.38
CA TYR A 220 -9.51 -6.08 9.77
C TYR A 220 -8.22 -6.65 10.33
N THR A 221 -8.21 -7.97 10.53
CA THR A 221 -7.03 -8.72 10.96
C THR A 221 -6.76 -9.80 9.93
N PHE A 222 -5.55 -9.81 9.37
CA PHE A 222 -5.15 -10.83 8.42
C PHE A 222 -5.07 -12.21 9.09
N PRO A 223 -5.63 -13.27 8.47
CA PRO A 223 -5.64 -14.63 9.04
C PRO A 223 -4.29 -15.34 8.91
N VAL A 224 -3.32 -14.73 8.22
CA VAL A 224 -1.97 -15.23 7.96
C VAL A 224 -0.96 -14.11 8.20
N ILE A 225 0.32 -14.48 8.28
CA ILE A 225 1.41 -13.50 8.28
C ILE A 225 1.48 -12.87 6.89
N THR A 226 1.07 -11.62 6.80
CA THR A 226 1.02 -10.82 5.58
C THR A 226 2.24 -9.90 5.49
N ALA A 227 2.60 -9.25 6.60
CA ALA A 227 3.54 -8.14 6.70
C ALA A 227 3.22 -7.04 5.66
N PRO A 228 2.11 -6.30 5.83
CA PRO A 228 1.80 -5.15 4.98
C PRO A 228 2.86 -4.04 5.14
N THR A 229 3.42 -3.58 4.03
CA THR A 229 4.56 -2.63 4.03
C THR A 229 4.34 -1.38 3.17
N GLY A 230 3.32 -1.37 2.31
CA GLY A 230 3.03 -0.22 1.45
C GLY A 230 1.54 -0.05 1.16
N MET A 231 1.09 1.17 0.89
CA MET A 231 -0.31 1.48 0.64
C MET A 231 -0.48 2.64 -0.35
N ALA A 232 -1.42 2.48 -1.29
CA ALA A 232 -1.87 3.56 -2.17
C ALA A 232 -3.40 3.70 -2.11
N ALA A 233 -3.89 4.93 -1.87
CA ALA A 233 -5.29 5.26 -2.08
C ALA A 233 -5.58 5.52 -3.57
N LEU A 234 -6.69 5.01 -4.06
CA LEU A 234 -7.04 5.08 -5.47
C LEU A 234 -7.78 6.38 -5.81
N SER A 235 -7.25 7.11 -6.78
CA SER A 235 -7.75 8.44 -7.20
C SER A 235 -9.00 8.41 -8.09
N GLY A 236 -9.48 7.23 -8.49
CA GLY A 236 -10.57 7.08 -9.46
C GLY A 236 -10.17 7.18 -10.92
N ARG A 237 -8.87 7.33 -11.20
CA ARG A 237 -8.36 7.42 -12.58
C ARG A 237 -8.15 6.05 -13.23
N ASN A 238 -7.87 5.01 -12.44
CA ASN A 238 -7.77 3.65 -12.95
C ASN A 238 -9.12 3.16 -13.52
N GLY A 239 -9.09 2.38 -14.61
CA GLY A 239 -10.29 1.90 -15.29
C GLY A 239 -11.16 0.97 -14.43
N MET A 240 -10.55 0.12 -13.60
CA MET A 240 -11.23 -0.87 -12.75
C MET A 240 -11.09 -0.60 -11.26
N LEU A 241 -9.88 -0.25 -10.80
CA LEU A 241 -9.57 0.02 -9.39
C LEU A 241 -9.83 1.50 -9.06
N ARG A 242 -11.12 1.88 -9.04
CA ARG A 242 -11.53 3.30 -8.98
C ARG A 242 -11.57 3.91 -7.58
N SER A 243 -11.64 3.12 -6.53
CA SER A 243 -11.85 3.62 -5.17
C SER A 243 -11.25 2.66 -4.17
N GLY A 244 -11.00 3.15 -2.95
CA GLY A 244 -10.42 2.33 -1.90
C GLY A 244 -8.91 2.33 -1.96
N TYR A 245 -8.30 1.21 -1.58
CA TYR A 245 -6.87 1.14 -1.27
C TYR A 245 -6.23 -0.11 -1.87
N VAL A 246 -4.97 0.01 -2.29
CA VAL A 246 -4.11 -1.13 -2.62
C VAL A 246 -3.00 -1.22 -1.58
N ILE A 247 -2.79 -2.42 -1.04
CA ILE A 247 -1.83 -2.70 0.02
C ILE A 247 -0.77 -3.67 -0.50
N ALA A 248 0.50 -3.31 -0.38
CA ALA A 248 1.65 -4.18 -0.65
C ALA A 248 2.00 -5.00 0.58
N ALA A 249 2.38 -6.26 0.36
CA ALA A 249 2.71 -7.19 1.43
C ALA A 249 3.99 -7.97 1.16
N TYR A 250 4.89 -7.95 2.15
CA TYR A 250 6.22 -8.55 2.07
C TYR A 250 6.17 -10.07 2.11
N VAL A 251 5.48 -10.66 3.10
CA VAL A 251 5.56 -12.10 3.39
C VAL A 251 4.75 -12.91 2.39
N THR A 252 3.53 -12.48 2.11
CA THR A 252 2.66 -13.13 1.12
C THR A 252 3.09 -12.81 -0.31
N LYS A 253 3.91 -11.76 -0.52
CA LYS A 253 4.37 -11.31 -1.84
C LYS A 253 3.19 -10.93 -2.73
N ALA A 254 2.26 -10.19 -2.15
CA ALA A 254 0.96 -9.91 -2.72
C ALA A 254 0.66 -8.40 -2.77
N LEU A 255 -0.25 -8.04 -3.68
CA LEU A 255 -0.98 -6.78 -3.61
C LEU A 255 -2.42 -7.11 -3.23
N TYR A 256 -2.93 -6.50 -2.16
CA TYR A 256 -4.33 -6.62 -1.74
C TYR A 256 -5.12 -5.38 -2.13
N TYR A 257 -6.37 -5.54 -2.53
CA TYR A 257 -7.29 -4.47 -2.88
C TYR A 257 -8.43 -4.42 -1.86
N VAL A 258 -8.60 -3.26 -1.23
CA VAL A 258 -9.70 -2.95 -0.33
C VAL A 258 -10.63 -1.97 -1.06
N ARG A 259 -11.78 -2.46 -1.50
CA ARG A 259 -12.72 -1.67 -2.32
C ARG A 259 -13.39 -0.53 -1.54
N ASP A 260 -13.80 -0.83 -0.31
CA ASP A 260 -14.54 0.08 0.56
C ASP A 260 -14.06 -0.12 2.00
N ILE A 261 -13.33 0.88 2.50
CA ILE A 261 -12.73 0.85 3.84
C ILE A 261 -13.80 0.95 4.96
N ASP A 262 -14.97 1.48 4.63
CA ASP A 262 -16.08 1.70 5.55
C ASP A 262 -17.14 0.60 5.49
N ALA A 263 -16.96 -0.41 4.64
CA ALA A 263 -17.90 -1.52 4.52
C ALA A 263 -18.08 -2.23 5.87
N ARG A 264 -19.34 -2.54 6.22
CA ARG A 264 -19.70 -3.29 7.43
C ARG A 264 -20.74 -4.37 7.06
N PRO A 265 -20.46 -5.67 7.28
CA PRO A 265 -19.18 -6.23 7.73
C PRO A 265 -18.04 -5.91 6.75
N PHE A 266 -16.82 -5.77 7.28
CA PHE A 266 -15.65 -5.51 6.45
C PHE A 266 -15.32 -6.78 5.65
N PRO A 267 -15.25 -6.72 4.31
CA PRO A 267 -14.95 -7.89 3.49
C PRO A 267 -13.44 -8.19 3.51
N ASP A 268 -13.08 -9.45 3.27
CA ASP A 268 -11.67 -9.81 3.08
C ASP A 268 -11.04 -8.97 1.95
N PRO A 269 -9.83 -8.41 2.16
CA PRO A 269 -9.07 -7.78 1.10
C PRO A 269 -8.82 -8.74 -0.05
N ILE A 270 -8.84 -8.18 -1.23
CA ILE A 270 -8.82 -8.94 -2.47
C ILE A 270 -7.38 -9.11 -2.95
N THR A 271 -6.92 -10.33 -3.15
CA THR A 271 -5.58 -10.57 -3.71
C THR A 271 -5.51 -10.26 -5.21
N LEU A 272 -4.85 -9.15 -5.62
CA LEU A 272 -4.63 -8.76 -7.02
C LEU A 272 -3.57 -9.63 -7.71
N ILE A 273 -2.49 -9.92 -7.01
CA ILE A 273 -1.37 -10.78 -7.40
C ILE A 273 -0.82 -11.42 -6.11
N GLU A 274 -0.28 -12.63 -6.20
CA GLU A 274 0.38 -13.32 -5.09
C GLU A 274 1.45 -14.30 -5.58
N GLY A 275 2.69 -14.13 -5.11
CA GLY A 275 3.77 -15.09 -5.31
C GLY A 275 4.43 -15.07 -6.69
N GLU A 276 4.01 -14.22 -7.62
CA GLU A 276 4.59 -14.11 -8.97
C GLU A 276 5.91 -13.32 -8.98
N THR A 277 6.21 -12.56 -7.92
CA THR A 277 7.46 -11.81 -7.75
C THR A 277 8.18 -12.15 -6.43
N GLY A 278 9.20 -11.35 -6.08
CA GLY A 278 9.74 -11.36 -4.72
C GLY A 278 8.79 -10.70 -3.73
N ALA A 279 9.26 -10.44 -2.51
CA ALA A 279 8.52 -9.62 -1.55
C ALA A 279 8.19 -8.25 -2.18
N ILE A 280 6.90 -7.91 -2.17
CA ILE A 280 6.41 -6.61 -2.63
C ILE A 280 6.54 -5.67 -1.45
N ILE A 281 7.26 -4.57 -1.66
CA ILE A 281 7.62 -3.64 -0.59
C ILE A 281 6.65 -2.48 -0.57
N ASP A 282 6.40 -1.86 -1.73
CA ASP A 282 5.58 -0.66 -1.79
C ASP A 282 4.83 -0.53 -3.12
N VAL A 283 3.78 0.29 -3.14
CA VAL A 283 2.88 0.52 -4.27
C VAL A 283 2.52 2.00 -4.37
N ALA A 284 2.52 2.55 -5.59
CA ALA A 284 2.12 3.92 -5.86
C ALA A 284 1.21 4.01 -7.08
N GLU A 285 0.25 4.94 -7.05
CA GLU A 285 -0.57 5.29 -8.21
C GLU A 285 0.03 6.50 -8.95
N GLY A 286 0.24 6.35 -10.26
CA GLY A 286 0.67 7.42 -11.14
C GLY A 286 -0.46 8.37 -11.54
N PRO A 287 -0.14 9.51 -12.17
CA PRO A 287 -1.12 10.55 -12.51
C PRO A 287 -2.18 10.10 -13.52
N LYS A 288 -1.97 8.97 -14.21
CA LYS A 288 -2.93 8.37 -15.15
C LYS A 288 -3.74 7.22 -14.54
N GLY A 289 -3.59 6.97 -13.24
CA GLY A 289 -4.22 5.87 -12.54
C GLY A 289 -3.53 4.52 -12.74
N ASP A 290 -2.32 4.51 -13.30
CA ASP A 290 -1.52 3.29 -13.36
C ASP A 290 -0.85 3.00 -12.03
N LEU A 291 -0.95 1.74 -11.59
CA LEU A 291 -0.33 1.29 -10.35
C LEU A 291 1.05 0.72 -10.66
N LEU A 292 2.06 1.22 -9.98
CA LEU A 292 3.40 0.66 -9.98
C LEU A 292 3.70 0.13 -8.59
N PHE A 293 4.46 -0.94 -8.53
CA PHE A 293 4.92 -1.51 -7.28
C PHE A 293 6.39 -1.85 -7.36
N ILE A 294 7.05 -1.82 -6.21
CA ILE A 294 8.46 -2.10 -6.07
C ILE A 294 8.66 -3.33 -5.20
N THR A 295 9.63 -4.14 -5.60
CA THR A 295 10.19 -5.22 -4.79
C THR A 295 11.60 -4.80 -4.38
N GLY A 296 12.24 -5.58 -3.50
CA GLY A 296 13.65 -5.36 -3.18
C GLY A 296 14.61 -5.43 -4.38
N LYS A 297 14.19 -5.82 -5.59
CA LYS A 297 15.09 -5.95 -6.76
C LYS A 297 14.58 -5.35 -8.06
N ALA A 298 13.33 -4.90 -8.13
CA ALA A 298 12.71 -4.50 -9.38
C ALA A 298 11.47 -3.63 -9.18
N VAL A 299 11.23 -2.77 -10.19
CA VAL A 299 10.03 -1.95 -10.33
C VAL A 299 9.12 -2.58 -11.39
N TYR A 300 7.84 -2.69 -11.07
CA TYR A 300 6.82 -3.29 -11.91
C TYR A 300 5.65 -2.33 -12.11
N LYS A 301 4.95 -2.52 -13.23
CA LYS A 301 3.62 -1.97 -13.47
C LYS A 301 2.58 -3.07 -13.28
N LEU A 302 1.55 -2.82 -12.47
CA LEU A 302 0.39 -3.70 -12.41
C LEU A 302 -0.41 -3.54 -13.70
N ILE A 303 -0.67 -4.66 -14.37
CA ILE A 303 -1.50 -4.68 -15.57
C ILE A 303 -2.87 -5.15 -15.12
N VAL A 304 -3.79 -4.20 -15.08
CA VAL A 304 -5.19 -4.42 -14.74
C VAL A 304 -5.93 -4.72 -16.06
N PRO A 305 -6.61 -5.87 -16.21
CA PRO A 305 -7.29 -6.21 -17.46
C PRO A 305 -8.36 -5.18 -17.82
N LEU A 306 -8.78 -5.14 -19.08
CA LEU A 306 -9.90 -4.29 -19.48
C LEU A 306 -11.22 -4.91 -19.02
N ARG A 307 -12.23 -4.09 -18.71
CA ARG A 307 -13.59 -4.63 -18.54
C ARG A 307 -14.06 -5.28 -19.82
N GLY A 308 -14.43 -6.55 -19.75
CA GLY A 308 -14.79 -7.36 -20.90
C GLY A 308 -13.62 -8.12 -21.53
N ASP A 309 -12.38 -7.92 -21.10
CA ASP A 309 -11.20 -8.68 -21.53
C ASP A 309 -11.05 -9.91 -20.64
N CYS A 310 -11.96 -10.86 -20.79
CA CYS A 310 -12.04 -12.05 -19.94
C CYS A 310 -10.91 -13.03 -20.24
N ASN A 311 -10.34 -13.01 -21.45
CA ASN A 311 -9.22 -13.88 -21.83
C ASN A 311 -7.83 -13.29 -21.51
N GLY A 312 -7.75 -12.00 -21.19
CA GLY A 312 -6.52 -11.31 -20.78
C GLY A 312 -5.58 -10.95 -21.92
N ASP A 313 -6.04 -10.92 -23.16
CA ASP A 313 -5.21 -10.62 -24.33
C ASP A 313 -5.06 -9.10 -24.62
N GLY A 314 -5.73 -8.27 -23.81
CA GLY A 314 -5.71 -6.82 -23.91
C GLY A 314 -6.69 -6.26 -24.92
N LYS A 315 -7.61 -7.07 -25.47
CA LYS A 315 -8.68 -6.66 -26.37
C LYS A 315 -10.04 -7.05 -25.80
N ILE A 316 -11.07 -6.42 -26.32
CA ILE A 316 -12.46 -6.77 -26.02
C ILE A 316 -13.07 -7.20 -27.35
N ASP A 317 -13.09 -8.51 -27.61
CA ASP A 317 -13.57 -9.08 -28.86
C ASP A 317 -14.36 -10.39 -28.68
N ALA A 318 -14.61 -11.10 -29.78
CA ALA A 318 -15.42 -12.31 -29.74
C ALA A 318 -14.79 -13.44 -28.90
N ALA A 319 -13.47 -13.45 -28.72
CA ALA A 319 -12.79 -14.45 -27.91
C ALA A 319 -13.14 -14.30 -26.42
N ASP A 320 -13.43 -13.08 -25.96
CA ASP A 320 -13.86 -12.83 -24.58
C ASP A 320 -15.25 -13.40 -24.29
N TRP A 321 -16.10 -13.50 -25.30
CA TRP A 321 -17.40 -14.16 -25.16
C TRP A 321 -17.21 -15.64 -24.81
N ASP A 322 -16.34 -16.33 -25.54
CA ASP A 322 -16.06 -17.73 -25.30
C ASP A 322 -15.34 -17.95 -23.97
N ALA A 323 -14.44 -17.04 -23.60
CA ALA A 323 -13.78 -17.04 -22.30
C ALA A 323 -14.78 -16.89 -21.14
N LEU A 324 -15.68 -15.90 -21.21
CA LEU A 324 -16.67 -15.66 -20.17
C LEU A 324 -17.65 -16.83 -20.04
N ASN A 325 -18.05 -17.48 -21.14
CA ASN A 325 -18.89 -18.67 -21.05
C ASN A 325 -18.18 -19.88 -20.41
N ARG A 326 -16.85 -19.99 -20.55
CA ARG A 326 -16.06 -21.03 -19.88
C ARG A 326 -15.91 -20.73 -18.40
N GLU A 327 -15.62 -19.47 -18.07
CA GLU A 327 -15.54 -18.99 -16.69
C GLU A 327 -16.84 -19.30 -15.92
N LEU A 328 -17.99 -18.95 -16.49
CA LEU A 328 -19.31 -19.25 -15.90
C LEU A 328 -19.62 -20.75 -15.81
N ALA A 329 -18.90 -21.60 -16.55
CA ALA A 329 -19.07 -23.05 -16.49
C ALA A 329 -18.25 -23.69 -15.34
N ASP A 330 -17.25 -22.98 -14.81
CA ASP A 330 -16.41 -23.44 -13.71
C ASP A 330 -17.03 -23.17 -12.33
N GLY A 331 -18.02 -22.28 -12.29
CA GLY A 331 -18.88 -21.93 -11.17
C GLY A 331 -19.70 -20.70 -11.57
N ASP A 332 -20.95 -20.58 -11.13
CA ASP A 332 -21.75 -19.35 -11.29
C ASP A 332 -22.83 -19.36 -10.18
N PRO A 333 -22.95 -18.31 -9.34
CA PRO A 333 -22.12 -17.10 -9.30
C PRO A 333 -20.85 -17.28 -8.45
N HIS A 334 -19.78 -16.60 -8.83
CA HIS A 334 -18.56 -16.49 -8.01
C HIS A 334 -17.96 -15.10 -8.07
N SER A 335 -17.08 -14.81 -7.12
CA SER A 335 -16.39 -13.53 -7.07
C SER A 335 -15.35 -13.41 -8.20
N THR A 336 -15.13 -12.19 -8.70
CA THR A 336 -14.04 -11.86 -9.64
C THR A 336 -12.67 -12.39 -9.26
N PHE A 337 -12.45 -12.63 -7.97
CA PHE A 337 -11.14 -12.93 -7.40
C PHE A 337 -10.79 -14.41 -7.48
N VAL A 338 -11.77 -15.28 -7.69
CA VAL A 338 -11.55 -16.71 -7.98
C VAL A 338 -11.62 -16.99 -9.49
N ALA A 339 -11.68 -15.95 -10.33
CA ALA A 339 -11.71 -16.11 -11.78
C ALA A 339 -10.49 -16.88 -12.32
N GLN A 340 -9.39 -16.87 -11.57
CA GLN A 340 -8.16 -17.59 -11.92
C GLN A 340 -8.13 -19.04 -11.38
N ASP A 341 -9.09 -19.43 -10.53
CA ASP A 341 -9.06 -20.70 -9.80
C ASP A 341 -9.80 -21.84 -10.54
N GLY A 342 -10.50 -21.52 -11.63
CA GLY A 342 -11.26 -22.43 -12.47
C GLY A 342 -10.41 -23.33 -13.39
N MET A 343 -11.08 -24.22 -14.14
CA MET A 343 -10.42 -24.99 -15.21
C MET A 343 -10.01 -24.08 -16.37
N PHE A 344 -10.74 -22.99 -16.58
CA PHE A 344 -10.38 -21.86 -17.41
C PHE A 344 -10.01 -20.69 -16.47
N PRO A 345 -8.76 -20.21 -16.49
CA PRO A 345 -8.37 -19.06 -15.68
C PRO A 345 -8.77 -17.75 -16.40
N GLY A 346 -10.00 -17.29 -16.21
CA GLY A 346 -10.49 -16.01 -16.70
C GLY A 346 -9.94 -14.82 -15.92
N THR A 347 -9.75 -13.68 -16.55
CA THR A 347 -9.26 -12.49 -15.84
C THR A 347 -10.37 -11.77 -15.07
N TRP A 348 -10.00 -10.80 -14.23
CA TRP A 348 -11.00 -9.94 -13.58
C TRP A 348 -11.79 -9.08 -14.56
N GLY A 349 -11.35 -8.98 -15.81
CA GLY A 349 -12.12 -8.40 -16.91
C GLY A 349 -13.42 -9.16 -17.19
N CYS A 350 -13.58 -10.40 -16.70
CA CYS A 350 -14.82 -11.19 -16.81
C CYS A 350 -16.01 -10.57 -16.04
N ASP A 351 -15.79 -9.77 -14.99
CA ASP A 351 -16.83 -8.95 -14.37
C ASP A 351 -17.03 -7.66 -15.17
N VAL A 352 -17.75 -7.84 -16.25
CA VAL A 352 -17.97 -6.79 -17.24
C VAL A 352 -18.86 -5.69 -16.67
N ASN A 353 -19.84 -6.08 -15.85
CA ASN A 353 -20.80 -5.16 -15.24
C ASN A 353 -20.18 -4.39 -14.05
N GLY A 354 -19.17 -4.96 -13.39
CA GLY A 354 -18.37 -4.37 -12.32
C GLY A 354 -18.99 -4.41 -10.95
N ASP A 355 -19.88 -5.35 -10.66
CA ASP A 355 -20.47 -5.51 -9.34
C ASP A 355 -19.62 -6.40 -8.40
N GLY A 356 -18.50 -6.94 -8.89
CA GLY A 356 -17.58 -7.81 -8.16
C GLY A 356 -17.97 -9.28 -8.19
N VAL A 357 -18.98 -9.64 -8.98
CA VAL A 357 -19.46 -11.02 -9.15
C VAL A 357 -19.43 -11.33 -10.64
N ILE A 358 -18.83 -12.46 -10.99
CA ILE A 358 -18.91 -13.01 -12.35
C ILE A 358 -20.16 -13.89 -12.39
N ASP A 359 -21.16 -13.45 -13.15
CA ASP A 359 -22.38 -14.22 -13.39
C ASP A 359 -23.00 -13.96 -14.78
N GLY A 360 -24.16 -14.57 -15.04
CA GLY A 360 -24.88 -14.40 -16.32
C GLY A 360 -25.21 -12.95 -16.71
N ARG A 361 -25.18 -11.97 -15.79
CA ARG A 361 -25.38 -10.54 -16.08
C ARG A 361 -24.18 -9.96 -16.82
N ASP A 362 -22.98 -10.52 -16.64
CA ASP A 362 -21.79 -10.11 -17.37
C ASP A 362 -21.85 -10.45 -18.84
N LEU A 363 -22.50 -11.56 -19.22
CA LEU A 363 -22.76 -11.87 -20.63
C LEU A 363 -23.60 -10.79 -21.30
N ALA A 364 -24.59 -10.23 -20.60
CA ALA A 364 -25.42 -9.15 -21.15
C ALA A 364 -24.61 -7.84 -21.31
N ALA A 365 -23.74 -7.54 -20.35
CA ALA A 365 -22.85 -6.40 -20.41
C ALA A 365 -21.80 -6.58 -21.53
N LEU A 366 -21.17 -7.74 -21.64
CA LEU A 366 -20.18 -8.06 -22.69
C LEU A 366 -20.80 -8.00 -24.08
N ARG A 367 -22.01 -8.55 -24.25
CA ARG A 367 -22.75 -8.45 -25.51
C ARG A 367 -22.94 -7.01 -25.96
N SER A 368 -23.20 -6.12 -25.00
CA SER A 368 -23.41 -4.69 -25.25
C SER A 368 -22.10 -4.02 -25.66
N LEU A 369 -20.98 -4.36 -25.01
CA LEU A 369 -19.63 -3.88 -25.37
C LEU A 369 -19.22 -4.34 -26.77
N LEU A 370 -19.49 -5.59 -27.14
CA LEU A 370 -19.15 -6.16 -28.46
C LEU A 370 -20.03 -5.62 -29.61
N GLY A 371 -21.01 -4.77 -29.31
CA GLY A 371 -21.92 -4.22 -30.31
C GLY A 371 -22.85 -5.25 -30.95
N TRP A 372 -23.01 -6.43 -30.34
CA TRP A 372 -23.85 -7.52 -30.83
C TRP A 372 -25.33 -7.25 -30.54
N ARG A 373 -25.91 -6.28 -31.26
CA ARG A 373 -27.34 -6.01 -31.21
C ARG A 373 -28.11 -7.29 -31.58
N ALA A 374 -29.04 -7.70 -30.72
CA ALA A 374 -30.05 -8.66 -31.11
C ALA A 374 -30.77 -8.12 -32.35
N ARG A 375 -30.65 -8.80 -33.49
CA ARG A 375 -31.59 -8.57 -34.59
C ARG A 375 -32.96 -8.91 -34.02
N ALA A 376 -33.79 -7.89 -33.81
CA ALA A 376 -35.20 -8.09 -33.53
C ALA A 376 -35.76 -8.91 -34.70
N VAL A 377 -36.00 -10.20 -34.44
CA VAL A 377 -36.71 -11.05 -35.39
C VAL A 377 -38.15 -10.54 -35.39
N ARG A 378 -38.44 -9.63 -36.31
CA ARG A 378 -39.79 -9.20 -36.62
C ARG A 378 -40.47 -10.42 -37.26
N LYS A 379 -41.10 -11.26 -36.44
CA LYS A 379 -42.07 -12.24 -36.95
C LYS A 379 -43.32 -11.47 -37.39
N TYR A 380 -43.53 -11.42 -38.70
CA TYR A 380 -44.84 -11.22 -39.34
C TYR A 380 -44.83 -12.06 -40.62
N PRO A 381 -46.00 -12.54 -41.10
CA PRO A 381 -47.35 -12.32 -40.59
C PRO A 381 -47.89 -13.45 -39.69
#